data_AF-A0AAI9GMC5-F1
#
_entry.id   AF-A0AAI9GMC5-F1
#
_cell.length_a   1.000
_cell.length_b   1.000
_cell.length_c   1.000
_cell.angle_alpha   90.00
_cell.angle_beta   90.00
_cell.angle_gamma   90.00
#
_symmetry.space_group_name_H-M   'P 1'
#
loop_
_entity.id
_entity.type
_entity.pdbx_description
1 polymer ?
#
loop_
_entity_poly.entity_id
_entity_poly.type
_entity_poly.pdbx_seq_one_letter_code
_entity_poly.pdbx_strand_id
1 'polypeptide(L)'
;MDKYSRLINNSLIFALGSLSSKLIVILLVPLYTFYLSSQDFGTVDLIISTQALCMPFITLTIEQALLRYIINSKDKNEINSIFSSAFFICVTTNILSLIICFSLYFLDI
;
A
#
# COMPACT_ATOMS: atom_id res chain seq x y z
N MET A 1 -29.41 11.44 10.34
CA MET A 1 -28.19 11.96 9.68
C MET A 1 -28.39 11.88 8.19
N ASP A 2 -28.35 13.02 7.49
CA ASP A 2 -28.53 13.06 6.05
C ASP A 2 -27.46 12.24 5.31
N LYS A 3 -27.85 11.62 4.19
CA LYS A 3 -26.99 10.79 3.34
C LYS A 3 -25.69 11.53 2.95
N TYR A 4 -25.77 12.84 2.73
CA TYR A 4 -24.63 13.71 2.46
C TYR A 4 -23.66 13.84 3.64
N SER A 5 -24.18 14.01 4.85
CA SER A 5 -23.35 14.09 6.07
C SER A 5 -22.59 12.79 6.31
N ARG A 6 -23.22 11.63 6.07
CA ARG A 6 -22.56 10.33 6.17
C ARG A 6 -21.46 10.13 5.11
N LEU A 7 -21.69 10.60 3.88
CA LEU A 7 -20.70 10.52 2.81
C LEU A 7 -19.46 11.38 3.12
N ILE A 8 -19.68 12.62 3.57
CA ILE A 8 -18.59 13.54 3.96
C ILE A 8 -17.77 12.94 5.09
N ASN A 9 -18.43 12.41 6.13
CA ASN A 9 -17.72 11.80 7.26
C ASN A 9 -16.85 10.61 6.82
N ASN A 10 -17.39 9.72 5.96
CA ASN A 10 -16.63 8.59 5.44
C ASN A 10 -15.46 9.04 4.55
N SER A 11 -15.67 10.01 3.66
CA SER A 11 -14.60 10.58 2.83
C SER A 11 -13.48 11.21 3.66
N LEU A 12 -13.82 11.91 4.74
CA LEU A 12 -12.81 12.49 5.64
C LEU A 12 -11.97 11.40 6.30
N ILE A 13 -12.58 10.28 6.72
CA ILE A 13 -11.85 9.15 7.29
C ILE A 13 -10.87 8.56 6.25
N PHE A 14 -11.32 8.36 5.01
CA PHE A 14 -10.45 7.88 3.93
C PHE A 14 -9.35 8.88 3.55
N ALA A 15 -9.67 10.17 3.54
CA ALA A 15 -8.71 11.24 3.25
C ALA A 15 -7.61 11.31 4.33
N LEU A 16 -8.00 11.29 5.61
CA LEU A 16 -7.04 11.27 6.72
C LEU A 16 -6.18 10.00 6.69
N GLY A 17 -6.78 8.85 6.40
CA GLY A 17 -6.06 7.58 6.26
C GLY A 17 -5.01 7.65 5.14
N SER A 18 -5.39 8.08 3.94
CA SER A 18 -4.46 8.16 2.79
C SER A 18 -3.42 9.28 2.91
N LEU A 19 -3.78 10.40 3.54
CA LEU A 19 -2.86 11.52 3.77
C LEU A 19 -1.82 11.17 4.83
N SER A 20 -2.15 10.35 5.83
CA SER A 20 -1.23 9.97 6.91
C SER A 20 0.08 9.39 6.38
N SER A 21 0.02 8.43 5.46
CA SER A 21 1.22 7.84 4.85
C SER A 21 1.99 8.83 3.98
N LYS A 22 1.29 9.71 3.26
CA LYS A 22 1.93 10.73 2.40
C LYS A 22 2.63 11.83 3.22
N LEU A 23 2.10 12.17 4.40
CA LEU A 23 2.73 13.14 5.30
C LEU A 23 4.09 12.65 5.78
N ILE A 24 4.21 11.34 6.07
CA ILE A 24 5.51 10.73 6.45
C ILE A 24 6.52 10.89 5.31
N VAL A 25 6.11 10.65 4.06
CA VAL A 25 6.97 10.84 2.88
C VAL A 25 7.37 12.31 2.71
N ILE A 26 6.43 13.25 2.86
CA ILE A 26 6.70 14.69 2.78
C ILE A 26 7.71 15.14 3.84
N LEU A 27 7.71 14.54 5.02
CA LEU A 27 8.72 14.79 6.07
C LEU A 27 10.06 14.11 5.77
N LEU A 28 10.05 12.95 5.11
CA LEU A 28 11.27 12.24 4.72
C LEU A 28 12.03 12.93 3.59
N VAL A 29 11.35 13.61 2.65
CA VAL A 29 12.02 14.34 1.57
C VAL A 29 13.07 15.36 2.07
N PRO A 30 12.73 16.35 2.93
CA PRO A 30 13.72 17.30 3.44
C PRO A 30 14.78 16.62 4.33
N LEU A 31 14.43 15.52 5.01
CA LEU A 31 15.39 14.72 5.78
C LEU A 31 16.42 14.07 4.84
N TYR A 32 15.98 13.47 3.73
CA TYR A 32 16.88 12.92 2.71
C TYR A 32 17.72 14.02 2.07
N THR A 33 17.15 15.20 1.81
CA THR A 33 17.89 16.30 1.16
C THR A 33 18.95 16.93 2.05
N PHE A 34 18.82 16.82 3.37
CA PHE A 34 19.85 17.30 4.29
C PHE A 34 21.08 16.38 4.34
N TYR A 35 20.88 15.06 4.16
CA TYR A 35 21.95 14.06 4.33
C TYR A 35 22.49 13.47 3.01
N LEU A 36 21.74 13.54 1.90
CA LEU A 36 22.12 12.92 0.62
C LEU A 36 22.69 13.95 -0.37
N SER A 37 23.68 13.52 -1.15
CA SER A 37 24.22 14.29 -2.27
C SER A 37 23.27 14.23 -3.48
N SER A 38 23.40 15.15 -4.44
CA SER A 38 22.55 15.16 -5.65
C SER A 38 22.64 13.88 -6.49
N GLN A 39 23.73 13.09 -6.38
CA GLN A 39 23.84 11.79 -7.06
C GLN A 39 22.97 10.72 -6.39
N ASP A 40 22.88 10.73 -5.07
CA ASP A 40 22.08 9.75 -4.32
C ASP A 40 20.58 9.94 -4.56
N PHE A 41 20.14 11.17 -4.85
CA PHE A 41 18.77 11.47 -5.28
C PHE A 41 18.38 10.75 -6.56
N GLY A 42 19.28 10.69 -7.54
CA GLY A 42 19.02 9.97 -8.79
C GLY A 42 18.76 8.48 -8.55
N THR A 43 19.50 7.86 -7.62
CA THR A 43 19.30 6.46 -7.25
C THR A 43 17.99 6.26 -6.48
N VAL A 44 17.67 7.15 -5.53
CA VAL A 44 16.41 7.08 -4.77
C VAL A 44 15.20 7.23 -5.68
N ASP A 45 15.22 8.16 -6.63
CA ASP A 45 14.12 8.37 -7.58
C ASP A 45 13.91 7.14 -8.49
N LEU A 46 15.00 6.49 -8.92
CA LEU A 46 14.94 5.23 -9.67
C LEU A 46 14.34 4.10 -8.84
N ILE A 47 14.71 3.98 -7.55
CA ILE A 47 14.15 2.99 -6.63
C ILE A 47 12.64 3.22 -6.46
N ILE A 48 12.22 4.46 -6.18
CA ILE A 48 10.79 4.80 -5.98
C ILE A 48 9.99 4.54 -7.25
N SER A 49 10.53 4.91 -8.43
CA SER A 49 9.85 4.69 -9.72
C SER A 49 9.72 3.21 -10.03
N THR A 50 10.77 2.43 -9.79
CA THR A 50 10.74 0.97 -9.96
C THR A 50 9.78 0.31 -8.98
N GLN A 51 9.79 0.74 -7.72
CA GLN A 51 8.83 0.28 -6.71
C GLN A 51 7.40 0.55 -7.16
N ALA A 52 7.10 1.75 -7.66
CA ALA A 52 5.76 2.10 -8.13
C ALA A 52 5.26 1.19 -9.27
N LEU A 53 6.16 0.77 -10.15
CA LEU A 53 5.87 -0.20 -11.22
C LEU A 53 5.66 -1.62 -10.69
N CYS A 54 6.46 -2.05 -9.70
CA CYS A 54 6.38 -3.40 -9.13
C CYS A 54 5.22 -3.58 -8.14
N MET A 55 4.82 -2.52 -7.44
CA MET A 55 3.81 -2.55 -6.37
C MET A 55 2.50 -3.27 -6.75
N PRO A 56 1.87 -3.01 -7.91
CA PRO A 56 0.63 -3.70 -8.29
C PRO A 56 0.82 -5.22 -8.47
N PHE A 57 2.01 -5.67 -8.92
CA PHE A 57 2.30 -7.09 -9.09
C PHE A 57 2.57 -7.79 -7.76
N ILE A 58 3.24 -7.11 -6.82
CA ILE A 58 3.55 -7.65 -5.49
C ILE A 58 2.28 -7.75 -4.63
N THR A 59 1.46 -6.70 -4.66
CA THR A 59 0.29 -6.58 -3.77
C THR A 59 -0.99 -7.14 -4.42
N LEU A 60 -0.97 -7.42 -5.72
CA LEU A 60 -2.14 -7.79 -6.53
C LEU A 60 -3.30 -6.80 -6.39
N THR A 61 -3.01 -5.55 -5.99
CA THR A 61 -4.00 -4.48 -5.72
C THR A 61 -5.16 -4.94 -4.82
N ILE A 62 -4.86 -5.79 -3.82
CA ILE A 62 -5.90 -6.42 -3.00
C ILE A 62 -6.71 -5.42 -2.16
N GLU A 63 -6.16 -4.24 -1.90
CA GLU A 63 -6.84 -3.14 -1.24
C GLU A 63 -8.11 -2.71 -1.99
N GLN A 64 -8.10 -2.75 -3.33
CA GLN A 64 -9.27 -2.40 -4.14
C GLN A 64 -10.35 -3.47 -4.02
N ALA A 65 -9.96 -4.75 -4.03
CA ALA A 65 -10.88 -5.87 -3.83
C ALA A 65 -11.49 -5.83 -2.42
N LEU A 66 -10.67 -5.63 -1.39
CA LEU A 66 -11.09 -5.52 0.00
C LEU A 66 -12.15 -4.44 0.18
N LEU A 67 -11.91 -3.22 -0.32
CA LEU A 67 -12.86 -2.11 -0.22
C LEU A 67 -14.17 -2.42 -0.94
N ARG A 68 -14.11 -3.04 -2.13
CA ARG A 68 -15.30 -3.44 -2.88
C ARG A 68 -16.14 -4.44 -2.09
N TYR A 69 -15.55 -5.49 -1.54
CA TYR A 69 -16.29 -6.51 -0.81
C TYR A 69 -16.84 -5.98 0.52
N ILE A 70 -16.06 -5.21 1.30
CA ILE A 70 -16.52 -4.66 2.58
C ILE A 70 -17.72 -3.72 2.41
N ILE A 71 -17.75 -2.87 1.38
CA ILE A 71 -18.85 -1.92 1.17
C ILE A 71 -20.16 -2.64 0.85
N ASN A 72 -20.09 -3.81 0.22
CA ASN A 72 -21.24 -4.60 -0.18
C ASN A 72 -21.77 -5.51 0.95
N SER A 73 -20.93 -5.88 1.92
CA SER A 73 -21.32 -6.74 3.05
C SER A 73 -21.98 -5.93 4.18
N LYS A 74 -23.05 -6.49 4.75
CA LYS A 74 -23.80 -5.88 5.89
C LYS A 74 -23.61 -6.64 7.19
N ASP A 75 -23.20 -7.90 7.12
CA ASP A 75 -22.94 -8.75 8.28
C ASP A 75 -21.49 -8.57 8.76
N LYS A 76 -21.33 -8.40 10.08
CA LYS A 76 -20.03 -8.27 10.73
C LYS A 76 -19.19 -9.54 10.61
N ASN A 77 -19.83 -10.72 10.60
CA ASN A 77 -19.13 -11.99 10.43
C ASN A 77 -18.54 -12.13 9.02
N GLU A 78 -19.29 -11.70 8.00
CA GLU A 78 -18.86 -11.68 6.61
C GLU A 78 -17.69 -10.70 6.41
N ILE A 79 -17.79 -9.49 6.97
CA ILE A 79 -16.71 -8.48 6.94
C ILE A 79 -15.42 -9.02 7.57
N ASN A 80 -15.51 -9.68 8.74
CA ASN A 80 -14.36 -10.28 9.40
C ASN A 80 -13.73 -11.40 8.56
N SER A 81 -14.55 -12.23 7.92
CA SER A 81 -14.06 -13.29 7.03
C SER A 81 -13.34 -12.70 5.81
N ILE A 82 -13.91 -11.68 5.18
CA ILE A 82 -13.29 -11.00 4.03
C ILE A 82 -11.96 -10.39 4.43
N PHE A 83 -11.90 -9.72 5.59
CA PHE A 83 -10.68 -9.12 6.10
C PHE A 83 -9.60 -10.17 6.38
N SER A 84 -9.97 -11.28 7.03
CA SER A 84 -9.05 -12.39 7.29
C SER A 84 -8.50 -13.00 6.00
N SER A 85 -9.36 -13.21 4.99
CA SER A 85 -8.94 -13.70 3.68
C SER A 85 -8.00 -12.74 2.97
N ALA A 86 -8.32 -11.45 2.95
CA ALA A 86 -7.46 -10.43 2.35
C ALA A 86 -6.10 -10.32 3.05
N PHE A 87 -6.08 -10.43 4.38
CA PHE A 87 -4.85 -10.46 5.16
C PHE A 87 -3.99 -11.67 4.82
N PHE A 88 -4.59 -12.86 4.75
CA PHE A 88 -3.88 -14.08 4.38
C PHE A 88 -3.27 -14.00 2.98
N ILE A 89 -4.02 -13.47 2.01
CA ILE A 89 -3.51 -13.27 0.65
C ILE A 89 -2.35 -12.26 0.66
N CYS A 90 -2.49 -11.12 1.35
CA CYS A 90 -1.44 -10.11 1.45
C CYS A 90 -0.12 -10.66 2.03
N VAL A 91 -0.21 -11.46 3.09
CA VAL A 91 0.96 -12.12 3.69
C VAL A 91 1.56 -13.13 2.71
N THR A 92 0.72 -13.94 2.05
CA THR A 92 1.17 -14.97 1.11
C THR A 92 1.87 -14.36 -0.10
N THR A 93 1.33 -13.28 -0.69
CA THR A 93 1.94 -12.62 -1.84
C THR A 93 3.26 -11.92 -1.48
N ASN A 94 3.35 -11.31 -0.29
CA ASN A 94 4.60 -10.73 0.20
C ASN A 94 5.67 -11.81 0.42
N ILE A 95 5.33 -12.92 1.08
CA ILE A 95 6.25 -14.05 1.26
C ILE A 95 6.71 -14.60 -0.09
N LEU A 96 5.79 -14.79 -1.04
CA LEU A 96 6.13 -15.25 -2.39
C LEU A 96 7.07 -14.28 -3.11
N SER A 97 6.83 -12.97 -3.02
CA SER A 97 7.71 -11.96 -3.61
C SER A 97 9.13 -11.99 -3.02
N LEU A 98 9.26 -12.24 -1.72
CA LEU A 98 10.55 -12.40 -1.05
C LEU A 98 11.28 -13.66 -1.52
N ILE A 99 10.57 -14.78 -1.66
CA ILE A 99 11.14 -16.03 -2.17
C ILE A 99 11.64 -15.86 -3.61
N ILE A 100 10.86 -15.20 -4.47
CA ILE A 100 11.25 -14.91 -5.84
C ILE A 100 12.51 -14.03 -5.87
N CYS A 101 12.54 -12.97 -5.06
CA CYS A 101 13.70 -12.09 -4.95
C CYS A 101 14.96 -12.85 -4.49
N PHE A 102 14.82 -13.69 -3.46
CA PHE A 102 15.91 -14.52 -2.95
C PHE A 102 16.41 -15.53 -3.99
N SER A 103 15.49 -16.17 -4.73
CA SER A 103 15.84 -17.11 -5.78
C SER A 103 16.57 -16.45 -6.94
N LEU A 104 16.17 -15.23 -7.34
CA LEU A 104 16.86 -14.48 -8.39
C LEU A 104 18.28 -14.10 -7.96
N TYR A 105 18.44 -13.64 -6.71
CA TYR A 105 19.75 -13.31 -6.15
C TYR A 105 20.71 -14.52 -6.12
N PHE A 106 20.23 -15.72 -5.79
CA PHE A 106 21.05 -16.93 -5.74
C PHE A 106 21.41 -17.46 -7.15
N LEU A 107 20.66 -17.09 -8.19
CA LEU A 107 20.87 -17.56 -9.55
C LEU A 107 21.84 -16.69 -10.37
N ASP A 108 22.46 -15.66 -9.77
CA ASP A 108 23.41 -14.72 -10.41
C ASP A 108 22.96 -14.27 -11.82
N ILE A 109 21.73 -13.77 -11.91
CA ILE A 109 21.28 -12.79 -12.94
C ILE A 109 21.06 -11.45 -12.22
#